data_AF-A0A074Z566-F1
#
_entry.id   AF-A0A074Z566-F1
#
_cell.length_a   1.000
_cell.length_b   1.000
_cell.length_c   1.000
_cell.angle_alpha   90.00
_cell.angle_beta   90.00
_cell.angle_gamma   90.00
#
_symmetry.space_group_name_H-M   'P 1'
#
loop_
_entity.id
_entity.type
_entity.pdbx_description
1 polymer ?
#
loop_
_entity_poly.entity_id
_entity_poly.type
_entity_poly.pdbx_seq_one_letter_code
_entity_poly.pdbx_strand_id
1 'polypeptide(L)' 'VRTLVNVLDDNGLSPLYLSLKFKQFDLAEYLLQNGALLDLIIGENERMPTAHYALMHNELEAVQFLIGHGFQ' A
#
# COMPACT_ATOMS: atom_id res chain seq x y z
N VAL A 1 -17.45 -9.08 -4.82
CA VAL A 1 -16.40 -8.65 -5.76
C VAL A 1 -15.83 -7.33 -5.24
N ARG A 2 -14.77 -7.38 -4.42
CA ARG A 2 -14.11 -6.23 -3.77
C ARG A 2 -12.81 -5.84 -4.53
N THR A 3 -12.86 -5.84 -5.86
CA THR A 3 -11.66 -5.70 -6.71
C THR A 3 -11.16 -4.26 -6.89
N LEU A 4 -12.01 -3.25 -6.66
CA LEU A 4 -11.65 -1.84 -6.93
C LEU A 4 -10.50 -1.31 -6.05
N VAL A 5 -10.39 -1.78 -4.80
CA VAL A 5 -9.34 -1.31 -3.88
C VAL A 5 -7.93 -1.76 -4.27
N ASN A 6 -7.81 -2.70 -5.21
CA ASN A 6 -6.55 -3.24 -5.72
C ASN A 6 -6.29 -2.86 -7.19
N VAL A 7 -7.12 -2.02 -7.80
CA VAL A 7 -6.89 -1.52 -9.17
C VAL A 7 -5.68 -0.61 -9.18
N LEU A 8 -4.77 -0.83 -10.12
CA LEU A 8 -3.59 0.01 -10.28
C LEU A 8 -3.92 1.21 -11.17
N ASP A 9 -3.32 2.37 -10.88
CA ASP A 9 -3.37 3.53 -11.76
C ASP A 9 -2.50 3.33 -13.02
N ASP A 10 -2.46 4.34 -13.89
CA ASP A 10 -1.66 4.31 -15.14
C ASP A 10 -0.14 4.21 -14.90
N ASN A 11 0.33 4.36 -13.65
CA ASN A 11 1.73 4.17 -13.25
C ASN A 11 1.95 2.81 -12.57
N GLY A 12 0.94 1.95 -12.53
CA GLY A 12 0.98 0.67 -11.83
C GLY A 12 0.91 0.80 -10.30
N LEU A 13 0.40 1.90 -9.75
CA LEU A 13 0.35 2.15 -8.30
C LEU A 13 -1.02 1.82 -7.71
N SER A 14 -1.03 1.20 -6.53
CA SER A 14 -2.27 0.86 -5.84
C SER A 14 -2.82 2.04 -5.02
N PRO A 15 -4.13 2.10 -4.74
CA PRO A 15 -4.72 3.05 -3.83
C PRO A 15 -4.06 3.01 -2.44
N LEU A 16 -3.73 1.79 -1.98
CA LEU A 16 -3.05 1.59 -0.70
C LEU A 16 -1.64 2.21 -0.72
N TYR A 17 -0.86 2.01 -1.78
CA TYR A 17 0.44 2.66 -1.94
C TYR A 17 0.33 4.18 -1.86
N LEU A 18 -0.60 4.78 -2.61
CA LEU A 18 -0.80 6.22 -2.62
C LEU A 18 -1.16 6.74 -1.23
N SER A 19 -2.02 6.04 -0.49
CA SER A 19 -2.39 6.42 0.87
C SER A 19 -1.19 6.42 1.83
N LEU A 20 -0.29 5.43 1.73
CA LEU A 20 0.93 5.35 2.53
C LEU A 20 1.93 6.46 2.14
N LYS A 21 2.12 6.67 0.84
CA LYS A 21 2.98 7.73 0.29
C LYS A 21 2.57 9.13 0.75
N PHE A 22 1.28 9.40 0.83
CA PHE A 22 0.75 10.69 1.29
C PHE A 22 0.42 10.72 2.79
N LYS A 23 0.85 9.70 3.56
CA LYS A 23 0.62 9.58 5.01
C LYS A 23 -0.86 9.68 5.42
N GLN A 24 -1.76 9.25 4.54
CA GLN A 24 -3.21 9.22 4.77
C GLN A 24 -3.61 7.89 5.43
N PHE A 25 -3.18 7.69 6.67
CA PHE A 25 -3.37 6.41 7.38
C PHE A 25 -4.84 6.03 7.60
N ASP A 26 -5.74 7.01 7.79
CA ASP A 26 -7.18 6.74 7.88
C ASP A 26 -7.74 6.15 6.58
N LEU A 27 -7.24 6.61 5.44
CA LEU A 27 -7.60 6.05 4.13
C LEU A 27 -6.96 4.68 3.93
N ALA A 28 -5.70 4.51 4.35
CA ALA A 28 -5.01 3.22 4.30
C ALA A 28 -5.77 2.16 5.11
N GLU A 29 -6.20 2.50 6.32
CA GLU A 29 -7.03 1.68 7.20
C GLU A 29 -8.34 1.28 6.50
N TYR A 30 -9.07 2.26 5.95
CA TYR A 30 -10.31 1.99 5.23
C TYR A 30 -10.10 1.03 4.04
N LEU A 31 -9.02 1.21 3.29
CA LEU A 31 -8.68 0.35 2.15
C LEU A 31 -8.36 -1.08 2.61
N LEU A 32 -7.57 -1.25 3.67
CA LEU A 32 -7.22 -2.55 4.25
C LEU A 32 -8.47 -3.28 4.77
N GLN A 33 -9.35 -2.60 5.49
CA GLN A 33 -10.64 -3.15 5.95
C GLN A 33 -11.54 -3.60 4.78
N ASN A 34 -11.36 -3.01 3.60
CA ASN A 34 -12.06 -3.37 2.38
C ASN A 34 -11.32 -4.37 1.49
N GLY A 35 -10.22 -4.96 1.96
CA GLY A 35 -9.49 -6.04 1.28
C GLY A 35 -8.39 -5.56 0.34
N ALA A 36 -7.82 -4.38 0.59
CA ALA A 36 -6.60 -3.98 -0.09
C ALA A 36 -5.45 -4.93 0.27
N LEU A 37 -4.65 -5.29 -0.73
CA LEU A 37 -3.56 -6.25 -0.61
C LEU A 37 -2.23 -5.54 -0.32
N LEU A 38 -1.60 -5.91 0.80
CA LEU A 38 -0.29 -5.41 1.21
C LEU A 38 0.85 -5.91 0.31
N ASP A 39 0.68 -7.11 -0.22
CA ASP A 39 1.62 -7.83 -1.08
C ASP A 39 1.38 -7.58 -2.57
N LEU A 40 0.42 -6.70 -2.92
CA LEU A 40 0.12 -6.35 -4.30
C LEU A 40 1.37 -5.76 -4.95
N ILE A 41 1.79 -6.40 -6.05
CA ILE A 41 2.91 -5.94 -6.84
C ILE A 41 2.50 -4.68 -7.61
N ILE A 42 3.21 -3.59 -7.35
CA ILE A 42 3.02 -2.27 -7.93
C ILE A 42 4.27 -1.82 -8.70
N GLY A 43 4.10 -0.79 -9.51
CA GLY A 43 5.15 -0.17 -10.32
C GLY A 43 5.43 -0.95 -11.60
N GLU A 44 5.65 -0.23 -12.70
CA GLU A 44 5.93 -0.86 -13.99
C GLU A 44 7.41 -1.25 -14.14
N ASN A 45 8.32 -0.40 -13.66
CA ASN A 45 9.78 -0.59 -13.82
C ASN A 45 10.42 -1.30 -12.62
N GLU A 46 9.99 -0.93 -11.42
CA GLU A 46 10.52 -1.44 -10.15
C GLU A 46 9.42 -2.21 -9.43
N ARG A 47 9.00 -3.32 -10.06
CA ARG A 47 7.92 -4.18 -9.56
C ARG A 47 8.20 -4.61 -8.12
N MET A 48 7.44 -4.09 -7.18
CA MET A 48 7.63 -4.37 -5.75
C MET A 48 6.28 -4.50 -5.04
N PRO A 49 6.20 -5.23 -3.92
CA PRO A 49 4.99 -5.25 -3.12
C PRO A 49 4.66 -3.86 -2.55
N THR A 50 3.38 -3.52 -2.43
CA THR A 50 2.91 -2.22 -1.90
C THR A 50 3.57 -1.86 -0.57
N ALA A 51 3.73 -2.83 0.32
CA ALA A 51 4.36 -2.63 1.63
C ALA A 51 5.87 -2.29 1.58
N HIS A 52 6.58 -2.57 0.47
CA HIS A 52 8.01 -2.27 0.35
C HIS A 52 8.31 -0.78 0.20
N TYR A 53 7.33 0.05 -0.19
CA TYR A 53 7.50 1.51 -0.26
C TYR A 53 8.05 2.11 1.03
N ALA A 54 7.43 1.75 2.15
CA ALA A 54 7.76 2.27 3.47
C ALA A 54 9.20 1.92 3.89
N LEU A 55 9.67 0.73 3.46
CA LEU A 55 11.04 0.27 3.70
C LEU A 55 12.06 1.06 2.87
N MET A 56 11.78 1.29 1.58
CA MET A 56 12.72 1.99 0.69
C MET A 56 12.89 3.47 1.06
N HIS A 57 11.84 4.11 1.55
CA HIS A 57 11.85 5.54 1.84
C HIS A 57 12.11 5.85 3.33
N ASN A 58 12.40 4.82 4.13
CA ASN A 58 12.65 4.95 5.57
C ASN A 58 11.52 5.68 6.31
N GLU A 59 10.28 5.47 5.87
CA GLU A 59 9.06 6.09 6.41
C GLU A 59 8.60 5.26 7.61
N LEU A 60 9.18 5.54 8.78
CA LEU A 60 9.00 4.75 10.00
C LEU A 60 7.53 4.61 10.39
N GLU A 61 6.72 5.67 10.25
CA GLU A 61 5.30 5.66 10.56
C GLU A 61 4.54 4.71 9.64
N ALA A 62 4.87 4.68 8.35
CA ALA A 62 4.27 3.75 7.40
C ALA A 62 4.70 2.31 7.69
N VAL A 63 5.95 2.07 8.07
CA VAL A 63 6.42 0.74 8.49
C VAL A 63 5.68 0.26 9.74
N GLN A 64 5.55 1.11 10.76
CA GLN A 64 4.79 0.77 11.98
C GLN A 64 3.32 0.48 11.68
N PHE A 65 2.70 1.31 10.83
CA PHE A 65 1.33 1.10 10.39
C PHE A 65 1.16 -0.26 9.69
N LEU A 66 2.05 -0.60 8.77
CA LEU A 66 2.03 -1.86 8.02
C LEU A 66 2.24 -3.08 8.93
N ILE A 67 3.19 -3.02 9.87
CA ILE A 67 3.43 -4.09 10.85
C ILE A 67 2.17 -4.33 11.71
N GLY A 68 1.50 -3.26 12.14
CA GLY A 68 0.22 -3.35 12.86
C GLY A 68 -0.89 -4.05 12.07
N HIS A 69 -0.75 -4.12 10.73
CA HIS A 69 -1.70 -4.73 9.80
C HIS A 69 -1.23 -6.07 9.22
N GLY A 70 -0.23 -6.70 9.86
CA GLY A 70 0.21 -8.05 9.49
C GLY A 70 1.26 -8.10 8.38
N PHE A 71 1.90 -6.97 8.05
CA PHE A 71 3.13 -6.99 7.27
C PHE A 71 4.27 -7.55 8.11
N GLN A 72 4.94 -8.59 7.60
CA GLN A 72 6.00 -9.35 8.29
C GLN A 72 7.15 -9.69 7.33
#